data_AF-A0A7Y4AMZ8-F1
#
_entry.id   AF-A0A7Y4AMZ8-F1
#
_cell.length_a   1.000
_cell.length_b   1.000
_cell.length_c   1.000
_cell.angle_alpha   90.00
_cell.angle_beta   90.00
_cell.angle_gamma   90.00
#
_symmetry.space_group_name_H-M   'P 1'
#
loop_
_entity.id
_entity.type
_entity.pdbx_description
1 polymer ?
#
loop_
_entity_poly.entity_id
_entity_poly.type
_entity_poly.pdbx_seq_one_letter_code
_entity_poly.pdbx_strand_id
1 'polypeptide(L)'
;MKSIPLNIGCYTDSPSKSKGIYQVLLDLNTGVLSELELTVACRNPSFVLSTHLGLYAISEVDQQSSPKLLHVPRARSSIKVSSTAISGDHPCHIAISSDRKYIITSQYSSGSFDIFSLKINGSIDKNLLTLSSNGKGPHPERQTSSHAHQCAFLESESQFVTVDLGSDQISFYCFDEEQDEFLKQPIQTIDAPAGSGPRHLIFNKTETTCYVACELSETILVLSKKHGRWEPIQEVDSLPRATKGEAVAAIKISPDGRFLYVSNRHQSEISCFKISTQSQKLDFIGSYPTEGEFPRDFLITQDGNWLVAANQYSNNLASFKIDKDSGALYYTQSSLTLDAPVCISD
;
A
#
# COMPACT_ATOMS: atom_id res chain seq x y z
N MET A 1 9.68 -22.72 -17.09
CA MET A 1 8.40 -22.13 -16.63
C MET A 1 8.70 -20.71 -16.19
N LYS A 2 7.92 -19.71 -16.64
CA LYS A 2 8.17 -18.30 -16.30
C LYS A 2 7.33 -17.99 -15.06
N SER A 3 7.96 -17.94 -13.89
CA SER A 3 7.29 -17.63 -12.62
C SER A 3 7.96 -16.46 -11.93
N ILE A 4 7.20 -15.76 -11.10
CA ILE A 4 7.71 -14.68 -10.24
C ILE A 4 7.45 -15.01 -8.77
N PRO A 5 8.36 -14.66 -7.84
CA PRO A 5 8.10 -14.80 -6.42
C PRO A 5 7.15 -13.68 -5.94
N LEU A 6 6.19 -14.02 -5.09
CA LEU A 6 5.34 -13.09 -4.37
C LEU A 6 5.58 -13.27 -2.88
N ASN A 7 5.91 -12.19 -2.18
CA ASN A 7 6.10 -12.15 -0.74
C ASN A 7 4.82 -11.63 -0.09
N ILE A 8 4.36 -12.32 0.95
CA ILE A 8 3.04 -12.13 1.55
C ILE A 8 3.19 -11.77 3.02
N GLY A 9 2.77 -10.55 3.34
CA GLY A 9 2.65 -10.06 4.71
C GLY A 9 1.37 -10.52 5.37
N CYS A 10 1.42 -10.82 6.67
CA CYS A 10 0.30 -11.36 7.44
C CYS A 10 0.16 -10.69 8.81
N TYR A 11 -1.03 -10.72 9.39
CA TYR A 11 -1.17 -10.62 10.85
C TYR A 11 -0.88 -11.99 11.49
N THR A 12 -0.20 -12.00 12.63
CA THR A 12 0.24 -13.23 13.32
C THR A 12 -0.30 -13.37 14.73
N ASP A 13 -0.83 -12.28 15.30
CA ASP A 13 -1.48 -12.34 16.61
C ASP A 13 -2.83 -13.05 16.51
N SER A 14 -3.27 -13.64 17.63
CA SER A 14 -4.54 -14.37 17.72
C SER A 14 -5.71 -13.54 17.16
N PRO A 15 -6.62 -14.12 16.35
CA PRO A 15 -6.81 -15.56 16.11
C PRO A 15 -5.96 -16.17 14.98
N SER A 16 -5.08 -15.40 14.33
CA SER A 16 -4.24 -15.90 13.24
C SER A 16 -3.23 -16.94 13.73
N LYS A 17 -2.94 -17.96 12.91
CA LYS A 17 -1.83 -18.91 13.12
C LYS A 17 -0.65 -18.66 12.18
N SER A 18 -0.70 -17.58 11.40
CA SER A 18 0.42 -17.17 10.55
C SER A 18 1.68 -16.97 11.39
N LYS A 19 2.84 -17.34 10.82
CA LYS A 19 4.14 -17.25 11.51
C LYS A 19 4.98 -16.05 11.07
N GLY A 20 4.52 -15.28 10.07
CA GLY A 20 5.26 -14.14 9.55
C GLY A 20 5.07 -13.95 8.05
N ILE A 21 6.18 -13.85 7.32
CA ILE A 21 6.21 -13.58 5.88
C ILE A 21 6.37 -14.88 5.11
N TYR A 22 5.50 -15.08 4.14
CA TYR A 22 5.51 -16.24 3.26
C TYR A 22 5.90 -15.84 1.83
N GLN A 23 6.42 -16.79 1.07
CA GLN A 23 6.65 -16.66 -0.36
C GLN A 23 5.87 -17.74 -1.13
N VAL A 24 5.36 -17.34 -2.29
CA VAL A 24 4.77 -18.24 -3.28
C VAL A 24 5.28 -17.87 -4.67
N LEU A 25 5.30 -18.82 -5.60
CA LEU A 25 5.57 -18.54 -7.01
C LEU A 25 4.25 -18.44 -7.78
N LEU A 26 4.08 -17.37 -8.56
CA LEU A 26 3.01 -17.24 -9.55
C LEU A 26 3.52 -17.70 -10.92
N ASP A 27 2.92 -18.72 -11.51
CA ASP A 27 3.20 -19.11 -12.90
C ASP A 27 2.53 -18.13 -13.86
N LEU A 28 3.34 -17.36 -14.61
CA LEU A 28 2.83 -16.33 -15.51
C LEU A 28 2.14 -16.87 -16.77
N ASN A 29 2.17 -18.19 -17.01
CA ASN A 29 1.43 -18.80 -18.13
C ASN A 29 0.00 -19.18 -17.73
N THR A 30 -0.20 -19.56 -16.46
CA THR A 30 -1.43 -20.20 -15.98
C THR A 30 -2.14 -19.40 -14.88
N GLY A 31 -1.42 -18.52 -14.19
CA GLY A 31 -1.91 -17.80 -13.02
C GLY A 31 -1.94 -18.65 -11.75
N VAL A 32 -1.43 -19.88 -11.79
CA VAL A 32 -1.44 -20.78 -10.63
C VAL A 32 -0.37 -20.36 -9.63
N LEU A 33 -0.76 -20.37 -8.35
CA LEU A 33 0.13 -20.18 -7.21
C LEU A 33 0.74 -21.51 -6.77
N SER A 34 2.06 -21.53 -6.51
CA SER A 34 2.75 -22.70 -5.95
C SER A 34 2.38 -22.94 -4.47
N GLU A 35 3.02 -23.93 -3.85
CA GLU A 35 2.96 -24.11 -2.41
C GLU A 35 3.60 -22.92 -1.67
N LEU A 36 3.10 -22.64 -0.45
CA LEU A 36 3.60 -21.60 0.44
C LEU A 36 4.91 -22.03 1.12
N GLU A 37 5.88 -21.12 1.14
CA GLU A 37 7.11 -21.26 1.91
C GLU A 37 7.16 -20.16 2.98
N LEU A 38 7.36 -20.51 4.26
CA LEU A 38 7.65 -19.50 5.28
C LEU A 38 9.08 -18.99 5.09
N THR A 39 9.23 -17.70 4.76
CA THR A 39 10.55 -17.09 4.50
C THR A 39 11.12 -16.45 5.76
N VAL A 40 10.29 -15.75 6.53
CA VAL A 40 10.73 -15.03 7.74
C VAL A 40 9.69 -15.17 8.83
N ALA A 41 10.10 -15.70 9.97
CA ALA A 41 9.28 -15.68 11.18
C ALA A 41 9.39 -14.32 11.86
N CYS A 42 8.30 -13.58 11.93
CA CYS A 42 8.22 -12.28 12.60
C CYS A 42 6.76 -11.96 12.96
N ARG A 43 6.58 -11.05 13.92
CA ARG A 43 5.25 -10.67 14.43
C ARG A 43 4.63 -9.59 13.55
N ASN A 44 3.38 -9.78 13.14
CA ASN A 44 2.55 -8.87 12.35
C ASN A 44 3.30 -8.15 11.21
N PRO A 45 3.96 -8.86 10.27
CA PRO A 45 4.48 -8.25 9.04
C PRO A 45 3.36 -7.82 8.09
N SER A 46 2.54 -6.86 8.51
CA SER A 46 1.32 -6.48 7.81
C SER A 46 1.55 -5.68 6.52
N PHE A 47 2.76 -5.16 6.33
CA PHE A 47 3.20 -4.55 5.08
C PHE A 47 4.60 -5.04 4.72
N VAL A 48 4.76 -5.47 3.47
CA VAL A 48 6.01 -5.98 2.91
C VAL A 48 6.32 -5.25 1.60
N LEU A 49 7.60 -4.99 1.35
CA LEU A 49 8.07 -4.33 0.13
C LEU A 49 9.33 -5.03 -0.38
N SER A 50 9.25 -5.60 -1.58
CA SER A 50 10.36 -6.26 -2.24
C SER A 50 11.10 -5.33 -3.17
N THR A 51 12.43 -5.48 -3.19
CA THR A 51 13.34 -4.74 -4.06
C THR A 51 14.46 -5.65 -4.55
N HIS A 52 15.32 -5.15 -5.44
CA HIS A 52 16.53 -5.86 -5.80
C HIS A 52 17.54 -6.00 -4.65
N LEU A 53 17.47 -5.12 -3.63
CA LEU A 53 18.33 -5.14 -2.44
C LEU A 53 17.82 -6.08 -1.34
N GLY A 54 16.60 -6.59 -1.46
CA GLY A 54 15.98 -7.46 -0.48
C GLY A 54 14.53 -7.06 -0.19
N LEU A 55 13.99 -7.71 0.84
CA LEU A 55 12.65 -7.55 1.34
C LEU A 55 12.67 -6.67 2.60
N TYR A 56 11.76 -5.71 2.66
CA TYR A 56 11.50 -4.87 3.83
C TYR A 56 10.13 -5.19 4.41
N ALA A 57 10.01 -5.14 5.73
CA ALA A 57 8.73 -5.39 6.40
C ALA A 57 8.63 -4.58 7.69
N ILE A 58 7.41 -4.21 8.09
CA ILE A 58 7.17 -3.60 9.40
C ILE A 58 6.56 -4.61 10.37
N SER A 59 6.82 -4.49 11.66
CA SER A 59 6.07 -5.19 12.71
C SER A 59 4.96 -4.28 13.20
N GLU A 60 3.72 -4.50 12.78
CA GLU A 60 2.56 -3.70 13.17
C GLU A 60 2.13 -4.04 14.60
N VAL A 61 2.78 -3.37 15.55
CA VAL A 61 2.53 -3.49 16.99
C VAL A 61 2.72 -2.12 17.65
N ASP A 62 2.28 -1.97 18.90
CA ASP A 62 2.53 -0.79 19.71
C ASP A 62 3.98 -0.70 20.23
N GLN A 63 4.36 0.47 20.75
CA GLN A 63 5.66 0.78 21.35
C GLN A 63 6.01 -0.17 22.50
N GLN A 64 5.03 -0.60 23.30
CA GLN A 64 5.25 -1.57 24.37
C GLN A 64 5.73 -2.92 23.83
N SER A 65 5.25 -3.29 22.64
CA SER A 65 5.63 -4.49 21.90
C SER A 65 6.85 -4.29 20.98
N SER A 66 7.46 -3.10 20.98
CA SER A 66 8.66 -2.75 20.18
C SER A 66 8.49 -2.93 18.67
N PRO A 67 7.85 -1.98 17.96
CA PRO A 67 7.67 -2.04 16.53
C PRO A 67 9.01 -1.87 15.81
N LYS A 68 9.15 -2.56 14.67
CA LYS A 68 10.43 -2.68 13.95
C LYS A 68 10.23 -2.52 12.45
N LEU A 69 11.22 -1.91 11.82
CA LEU A 69 11.47 -2.01 10.39
C LEU A 69 12.52 -3.09 10.16
N LEU A 70 12.18 -4.11 9.39
CA LEU A 70 13.02 -5.26 9.06
C LEU A 70 13.61 -5.11 7.67
N HIS A 71 14.86 -5.55 7.48
CA HIS A 71 15.47 -5.77 6.17
C HIS A 71 16.02 -7.20 6.08
N VAL A 72 15.61 -7.89 5.02
CA VAL A 72 15.93 -9.27 4.69
C VAL A 72 16.62 -9.27 3.33
N PRO A 73 17.97 -9.29 3.29
CA PRO A 73 18.70 -9.27 2.03
C PRO A 73 18.39 -10.48 1.14
N ARG A 74 18.64 -10.35 -0.17
CA ARG A 74 18.24 -11.33 -1.20
C ARG A 74 19.11 -12.60 -1.30
N ALA A 75 20.25 -12.69 -0.58
CA ALA A 75 21.20 -13.80 -0.74
C ALA A 75 20.75 -15.13 -0.07
N ARG A 76 21.11 -16.28 -0.66
CA ARG A 76 20.59 -17.61 -0.27
C ARG A 76 21.29 -18.32 0.90
N SER A 77 22.23 -17.68 1.61
CA SER A 77 22.98 -18.33 2.69
C SER A 77 22.91 -17.54 4.00
N SER A 78 22.35 -18.17 5.03
CA SER A 78 22.33 -17.74 6.45
C SER A 78 22.33 -16.23 6.66
N ILE A 79 21.28 -15.57 6.19
CA ILE A 79 21.15 -14.12 6.30
C ILE A 79 20.68 -13.75 7.70
N LYS A 80 21.41 -12.84 8.32
CA LYS A 80 20.96 -12.14 9.52
C LYS A 80 19.94 -11.09 9.09
N VAL A 81 18.66 -11.34 9.38
CA VAL A 81 17.63 -10.31 9.33
C VAL A 81 18.08 -9.15 10.21
N SER A 82 18.13 -7.95 9.65
CA SER A 82 18.44 -6.73 10.40
C SER A 82 17.14 -6.01 10.74
N SER A 83 17.13 -5.29 11.86
CA SER A 83 15.96 -4.56 12.30
C SER A 83 16.35 -3.25 12.97
N THR A 84 15.57 -2.21 12.72
CA THR A 84 15.66 -0.90 13.39
C THR A 84 14.34 -0.62 14.11
N ALA A 85 14.42 0.03 15.27
CA ALA A 85 13.23 0.44 16.01
C ALA A 85 12.46 1.52 15.23
N ILE A 86 11.14 1.48 15.34
CA ILE A 86 10.23 2.52 14.86
C ILE A 86 9.77 3.33 16.07
N SER A 87 9.61 4.64 15.92
CA SER A 87 9.32 5.58 17.02
C SER A 87 7.83 5.61 17.41
N GLY A 88 6.92 5.28 16.49
CA GLY A 88 5.47 5.33 16.70
C GLY A 88 4.79 3.97 16.78
N ASP A 89 3.47 3.99 17.00
CA ASP A 89 2.62 2.80 17.20
C ASP A 89 1.97 2.29 15.90
N HIS A 90 1.90 0.97 15.76
CA HIS A 90 1.23 0.25 14.67
C HIS A 90 1.69 0.74 13.28
N PRO A 91 2.99 0.60 12.93
CA PRO A 91 3.46 0.87 11.58
C PRO A 91 2.69 0.03 10.56
N CYS A 92 2.23 0.63 9.47
CA CYS A 92 1.30 -0.01 8.53
C CYS A 92 1.69 0.14 7.04
N HIS A 93 2.71 0.94 6.72
CA HIS A 93 3.16 1.15 5.35
C HIS A 93 4.65 1.47 5.28
N ILE A 94 5.28 1.15 4.14
CA ILE A 94 6.69 1.44 3.81
C ILE A 94 6.76 2.08 2.42
N ALA A 95 7.55 3.14 2.25
CA ALA A 95 7.97 3.65 0.96
C ALA A 95 9.49 3.73 0.87
N ILE A 96 10.06 3.44 -0.29
CA ILE A 96 11.51 3.53 -0.54
C ILE A 96 11.76 4.49 -1.70
N SER A 97 12.76 5.36 -1.58
CA SER A 97 13.12 6.30 -2.65
C SER A 97 13.66 5.55 -3.87
N SER A 98 13.49 6.13 -5.06
CA SER A 98 13.91 5.54 -6.35
C SER A 98 15.40 5.16 -6.38
N ASP A 99 16.25 6.02 -5.82
CA ASP A 99 17.69 5.85 -5.65
C ASP A 99 18.08 4.91 -4.49
N ARG A 100 17.10 4.41 -3.74
CA ARG A 100 17.23 3.49 -2.60
C ARG A 100 18.12 4.02 -1.47
N LYS A 101 18.21 5.35 -1.31
CA LYS A 101 18.89 5.98 -0.18
C LYS A 101 17.99 6.17 1.04
N TYR A 102 16.68 6.25 0.85
CA TYR A 102 15.75 6.57 1.93
C TYR A 102 14.60 5.58 2.01
N ILE A 103 14.13 5.34 3.22
CA ILE A 103 12.92 4.57 3.51
C ILE A 103 12.07 5.32 4.52
N ILE A 104 10.77 5.40 4.26
CA ILE A 104 9.79 6.03 5.14
C ILE A 104 8.82 4.97 5.63
N THR A 105 8.48 4.99 6.91
CA THR A 105 7.42 4.16 7.49
C THR A 105 6.28 5.04 8.00
N SER A 106 5.05 4.56 7.92
CA SER A 106 3.84 5.25 8.43
C SER A 106 3.28 4.53 9.65
N GLN A 107 3.06 5.23 10.76
CA GLN A 107 2.59 4.66 12.03
C GLN A 107 1.15 5.05 12.33
N TYR A 108 0.22 4.11 12.13
CA TYR A 108 -1.22 4.36 12.13
C TYR A 108 -1.73 4.94 13.45
N SER A 109 -1.44 4.30 14.59
CA SER A 109 -2.06 4.74 15.85
C SER A 109 -1.43 6.00 16.43
N SER A 110 -0.19 6.31 16.07
CA SER A 110 0.52 7.48 16.58
C SER A 110 0.49 8.68 15.62
N GLY A 111 0.01 8.51 14.40
CA GLY A 111 -0.07 9.62 13.44
C GLY A 111 1.29 10.15 13.00
N SER A 112 2.32 9.29 13.00
CA SER A 112 3.71 9.66 12.76
C SER A 112 4.33 8.94 11.57
N PHE A 113 5.46 9.48 11.09
CA PHE A 113 6.26 8.93 10.01
C PHE A 113 7.73 8.99 10.38
N ASP A 114 8.44 7.86 10.30
CA ASP A 114 9.90 7.83 10.45
C ASP A 114 10.56 7.77 9.08
N ILE A 115 11.59 8.60 8.89
CA ILE A 115 12.44 8.65 7.69
C ILE A 115 13.82 8.13 8.09
N PHE A 116 14.29 7.09 7.42
CA PHE A 116 15.62 6.50 7.64
C PHE A 116 16.47 6.59 6.37
N SER A 117 17.79 6.75 6.55
CA SER A 117 18.75 6.47 5.49
C SER A 117 19.02 4.97 5.35
N LEU A 118 19.37 4.55 4.14
CA LEU A 118 19.77 3.21 3.78
C LEU A 118 21.24 3.17 3.38
N LYS A 119 21.92 2.08 3.71
CA LYS A 119 23.24 1.77 3.18
C LYS A 119 23.12 1.24 1.75
N ILE A 120 24.22 1.26 1.01
CA ILE A 120 24.30 0.75 -0.37
C ILE A 120 23.82 -0.71 -0.54
N ASN A 121 23.90 -1.52 0.51
CA ASN A 121 23.44 -2.90 0.51
C ASN A 121 21.94 -3.06 0.89
N GLY A 122 21.23 -1.95 1.06
CA GLY A 122 19.83 -1.88 1.47
C GLY A 122 19.58 -1.96 2.97
N SER A 123 20.59 -2.22 3.80
CA SER A 123 20.37 -2.25 5.26
C SER A 123 20.06 -0.85 5.81
N ILE A 124 19.21 -0.79 6.84
CA ILE A 124 18.79 0.45 7.46
C ILE A 124 19.97 1.04 8.24
N ASP A 125 20.27 2.32 8.03
CA ASP A 125 21.41 3.01 8.64
C ASP A 125 21.03 3.76 9.91
N LYS A 126 20.35 4.91 9.77
CA LYS A 126 19.92 5.74 10.90
C LYS A 126 18.58 6.42 10.62
N ASN A 127 17.84 6.73 11.69
CA ASN A 127 16.68 7.61 11.61
C ASN A 127 17.17 9.05 11.40
N LEU A 128 16.66 9.69 10.35
CA LEU A 128 16.99 11.07 9.99
C LEU A 128 15.97 12.05 10.61
N LEU A 129 14.69 11.69 10.58
CA LEU A 129 13.60 12.54 11.00
C LEU A 129 12.36 11.71 11.34
N THR A 130 11.68 12.09 12.42
CA THR A 130 10.31 11.67 12.70
C THR A 130 9.38 12.86 12.48
N LEU A 131 8.41 12.71 11.59
CA LEU A 131 7.30 13.64 11.39
C LEU A 131 6.11 13.19 12.23
N SER A 132 5.36 14.13 12.78
CA SER A 132 4.09 13.85 13.46
C SER A 132 3.02 14.84 13.03
N SER A 133 1.79 14.33 12.87
CA SER A 133 0.59 15.14 12.66
C SER A 133 -0.26 15.08 13.93
N ASN A 134 -0.81 16.23 14.34
CA ASN A 134 -1.72 16.35 15.48
C ASN A 134 -3.16 16.67 15.03
N GLY A 135 -3.50 16.34 13.78
CA GLY A 135 -4.82 16.60 13.22
C GLY A 135 -5.91 15.65 13.74
N LYS A 136 -7.16 15.95 13.38
CA LYS A 136 -8.35 15.12 13.62
C LYS A 136 -9.42 15.46 12.58
N GLY A 137 -10.37 14.56 12.38
CA GLY A 137 -11.48 14.69 11.44
C GLY A 137 -12.84 14.61 12.13
N PRO A 138 -13.94 14.66 11.38
CA PRO A 138 -15.28 14.66 11.96
C PRO A 138 -15.77 13.28 12.41
N HIS A 139 -15.18 12.17 11.94
CA HIS A 139 -15.65 10.84 12.32
C HIS A 139 -15.40 10.57 13.83
N PRO A 140 -16.44 10.24 14.62
CA PRO A 140 -16.38 10.28 16.09
C PRO A 140 -15.45 9.23 16.71
N GLU A 141 -15.19 8.11 16.02
CA GLU A 141 -14.31 7.04 16.52
C GLU A 141 -12.99 6.94 15.73
N ARG A 142 -13.08 6.89 14.39
CA ARG A 142 -11.96 6.66 13.47
C ARG A 142 -11.08 7.88 13.17
N GLN A 143 -11.47 9.08 13.59
CA GLN A 143 -10.75 10.32 13.31
C GLN A 143 -10.60 11.21 14.56
N THR A 144 -10.49 10.58 15.73
CA THR A 144 -10.31 11.29 17.01
C THR A 144 -8.90 11.89 17.16
N SER A 145 -7.95 11.39 16.38
CA SER A 145 -6.57 11.86 16.26
C SER A 145 -6.05 11.56 14.85
N SER A 146 -4.81 11.98 14.58
CA SER A 146 -4.06 11.63 13.38
C SER A 146 -3.86 10.12 13.25
N HIS A 147 -3.99 9.62 12.02
CA HIS A 147 -3.76 8.24 11.65
C HIS A 147 -2.99 8.14 10.32
N ALA A 148 -1.66 8.14 10.44
CA ALA A 148 -0.73 8.02 9.31
C ALA A 148 -0.89 6.65 8.63
N HIS A 149 -1.40 6.63 7.40
CA HIS A 149 -1.69 5.37 6.71
C HIS A 149 -0.76 5.11 5.53
N GLN A 150 -0.25 6.14 4.87
CA GLN A 150 0.69 5.94 3.76
C GLN A 150 1.70 7.08 3.66
N CYS A 151 2.90 6.73 3.18
CA CYS A 151 3.85 7.64 2.58
C CYS A 151 4.22 7.14 1.17
N ALA A 152 4.61 8.04 0.28
CA ALA A 152 5.14 7.69 -1.04
C ALA A 152 6.14 8.76 -1.50
N PHE A 153 7.24 8.33 -2.14
CA PHE A 153 8.13 9.24 -2.85
C PHE A 153 7.55 9.56 -4.22
N LEU A 154 7.82 10.78 -4.70
CA LEU A 154 7.68 11.10 -6.11
C LEU A 154 8.96 10.67 -6.84
N GLU A 155 8.81 10.17 -8.06
CA GLU A 155 9.91 9.67 -8.90
C GLU A 155 10.51 10.80 -9.75
N SER A 156 9.76 11.87 -10.03
CA SER A 156 10.19 12.98 -10.90
C SER A 156 10.82 14.16 -10.15
N GLU A 157 10.65 14.23 -8.83
CA GLU A 157 11.03 15.38 -8.00
C GLU A 157 11.51 14.87 -6.64
N SER A 158 12.42 15.60 -5.98
CA SER A 158 12.85 15.35 -4.59
C SER A 158 11.74 15.75 -3.59
N GLN A 159 10.60 15.07 -3.72
CA GLN A 159 9.40 15.23 -2.92
C GLN A 159 8.88 13.88 -2.44
N PHE A 160 8.14 13.92 -1.34
CA PHE A 160 7.35 12.81 -0.86
C PHE A 160 6.01 13.32 -0.34
N VAL A 161 5.04 12.41 -0.29
CA VAL A 161 3.70 12.67 0.21
C VAL A 161 3.43 11.79 1.43
N THR A 162 2.71 12.34 2.40
CA THR A 162 2.13 11.63 3.53
C THR A 162 0.62 11.68 3.46
N VAL A 163 -0.03 10.60 3.92
CA VAL A 163 -1.48 10.44 3.94
C VAL A 163 -1.91 10.13 5.37
N ASP A 164 -2.81 10.96 5.88
CA ASP A 164 -3.33 10.89 7.24
C ASP A 164 -4.84 10.72 7.20
N LEU A 165 -5.30 9.49 7.46
CA LEU A 165 -6.71 9.12 7.53
C LEU A 165 -7.42 9.91 8.62
N GLY A 166 -6.74 10.11 9.75
CA GLY A 166 -7.30 10.67 10.96
C GLY A 166 -7.61 12.15 10.84
N SER A 167 -6.89 12.88 9.99
CA SER A 167 -7.05 14.33 9.81
C SER A 167 -7.66 14.75 8.47
N ASP A 168 -8.00 13.80 7.59
CA ASP A 168 -8.42 14.06 6.21
C ASP A 168 -7.35 14.81 5.38
N GLN A 169 -6.05 14.55 5.61
CA GLN A 169 -4.97 15.31 4.96
C GLN A 169 -4.04 14.47 4.10
N ILE A 170 -3.64 15.09 2.97
CA ILE A 170 -2.58 14.61 2.08
C ILE A 170 -1.54 15.73 1.99
N SER A 171 -0.34 15.48 2.51
CA SER A 171 0.69 16.52 2.69
C SER A 171 1.95 16.20 1.88
N PHE A 172 2.38 17.14 1.04
CA PHE A 172 3.56 17.06 0.18
C PHE A 172 4.72 17.82 0.82
N TYR A 173 5.89 17.20 0.84
CA TYR A 173 7.12 17.72 1.43
C TYR A 173 8.25 17.66 0.42
N CYS A 174 9.24 18.54 0.55
CA CYS A 174 10.51 18.44 -0.18
C CYS A 174 11.62 17.89 0.71
N PHE A 175 12.67 17.40 0.06
CA PHE A 175 13.94 17.06 0.69
C PHE A 175 15.10 17.39 -0.24
N ASP A 176 16.28 17.58 0.36
CA ASP A 176 17.54 17.80 -0.34
C ASP A 176 18.35 16.48 -0.34
N GLU A 177 18.49 15.90 -1.53
CA GLU A 177 19.22 14.65 -1.76
C GLU A 177 20.74 14.76 -1.57
N GLU A 178 21.31 15.96 -1.69
CA GLU A 178 22.75 16.18 -1.53
C GLU A 178 23.12 16.34 -0.05
N GLN A 179 22.23 16.95 0.74
CA GLN A 179 22.45 17.22 2.17
C GLN A 179 21.81 16.18 3.11
N ASP A 180 21.07 15.20 2.58
CA ASP A 180 20.25 14.26 3.37
C ASP A 180 19.26 14.99 4.31
N GLU A 181 18.71 16.14 3.89
CA GLU A 181 17.86 17.00 4.72
C GLU A 181 16.40 16.98 4.26
N PHE A 182 15.49 16.68 5.19
CA PHE A 182 14.05 16.62 4.92
C PHE A 182 13.33 17.82 5.56
N LEU A 183 12.44 18.46 4.80
CA LEU A 183 11.60 19.53 5.36
C LEU A 183 10.63 18.97 6.39
N LYS A 184 10.52 19.65 7.53
CA LYS A 184 9.58 19.30 8.61
C LYS A 184 8.15 19.76 8.34
N GLN A 185 7.97 20.72 7.45
CA GLN A 185 6.68 21.31 7.11
C GLN A 185 6.37 21.02 5.64
N PRO A 186 5.10 20.74 5.31
CA PRO A 186 4.71 20.47 3.94
C PRO A 186 4.77 21.76 3.11
N ILE A 187 5.17 21.61 1.84
CA ILE A 187 5.07 22.67 0.83
C ILE A 187 3.63 22.83 0.31
N GLN A 188 2.81 21.78 0.46
CA GLN A 188 1.40 21.78 0.14
C GLN A 188 0.67 20.75 0.99
N THR A 189 -0.46 21.12 1.57
CA THR A 189 -1.43 20.19 2.16
C THR A 189 -2.73 20.29 1.40
N ILE A 190 -3.33 19.15 1.09
CA ILE A 190 -4.66 19.01 0.51
C ILE A 190 -5.57 18.48 1.61
N ASP A 191 -6.63 19.22 1.90
CA ASP A 191 -7.74 18.73 2.71
C ASP A 191 -8.65 17.88 1.80
N ALA A 192 -8.72 16.58 2.08
CA ALA A 192 -9.72 15.71 1.49
C ALA A 192 -11.12 16.08 2.03
N PRO A 193 -12.21 15.63 1.39
CA PRO A 193 -13.55 15.84 1.92
C PRO A 193 -13.64 15.40 3.39
N ALA A 194 -14.30 16.21 4.22
CA ALA A 194 -14.35 15.96 5.65
C ALA A 194 -15.04 14.61 5.95
N GLY A 195 -14.39 13.75 6.72
CA GLY A 195 -14.85 12.40 7.04
C GLY A 195 -14.51 11.37 5.97
N SER A 196 -13.70 11.72 4.97
CA SER A 196 -13.38 10.81 3.88
C SER A 196 -12.38 9.73 4.28
N GLY A 197 -11.42 10.07 5.14
CA GLY A 197 -10.38 9.18 5.62
C GLY A 197 -9.44 8.70 4.52
N PRO A 198 -8.61 9.57 3.91
CA PRO A 198 -7.68 9.16 2.86
C PRO A 198 -6.71 8.10 3.40
N ARG A 199 -6.51 7.03 2.64
CA ARG A 199 -5.82 5.83 3.12
C ARG A 199 -4.55 5.55 2.32
N HIS A 200 -4.71 5.13 1.07
CA HIS A 200 -3.64 4.89 0.11
C HIS A 200 -3.87 5.75 -1.14
N LEU A 201 -2.80 6.08 -1.83
CA LEU A 201 -2.77 6.81 -3.08
C LEU A 201 -1.81 6.14 -4.07
N ILE A 202 -1.98 6.48 -5.34
CA ILE A 202 -1.09 6.08 -6.41
C ILE A 202 -1.04 7.15 -7.49
N PHE A 203 0.16 7.43 -7.99
CA PHE A 203 0.38 8.37 -9.10
C PHE A 203 0.30 7.66 -10.45
N ASN A 204 -0.15 8.38 -11.48
CA ASN A 204 0.11 7.96 -12.84
C ASN A 204 1.61 8.07 -13.16
N LYS A 205 2.07 7.42 -14.23
CA LYS A 205 3.52 7.35 -14.57
C LYS A 205 4.21 8.70 -14.74
N THR A 206 3.47 9.73 -15.16
CA THR A 206 4.00 11.09 -15.39
C THR A 206 3.88 11.99 -14.17
N GLU A 207 3.33 11.48 -13.06
CA GLU A 207 3.09 12.22 -11.82
C GLU A 207 2.32 13.53 -12.01
N THR A 208 1.37 13.51 -12.96
CA THR A 208 0.44 14.63 -13.23
C THR A 208 -0.94 14.38 -12.63
N THR A 209 -1.22 13.14 -12.23
CA THR A 209 -2.48 12.72 -11.64
C THR A 209 -2.21 11.77 -10.49
N CYS A 210 -2.95 11.93 -9.40
CA CYS A 210 -2.90 11.08 -8.22
C CYS A 210 -4.32 10.60 -7.91
N TYR A 211 -4.46 9.31 -7.60
CA TYR A 211 -5.74 8.71 -7.23
C TYR A 211 -5.63 8.26 -5.77
N VAL A 212 -6.52 8.76 -4.93
CA VAL A 212 -6.50 8.56 -3.48
C VAL A 212 -7.74 7.76 -3.09
N ALA A 213 -7.53 6.61 -2.47
CA ALA A 213 -8.57 5.81 -1.89
C ALA A 213 -8.93 6.36 -0.50
N CYS A 214 -10.19 6.75 -0.32
CA CYS A 214 -10.72 7.27 0.92
C CYS A 214 -11.52 6.17 1.64
N GLU A 215 -10.97 5.67 2.74
CA GLU A 215 -11.44 4.49 3.47
C GLU A 215 -12.86 4.67 4.01
N LEU A 216 -13.09 5.74 4.76
CA LEU A 216 -14.31 5.93 5.54
C LEU A 216 -15.50 6.28 4.65
N SER A 217 -15.26 7.16 3.67
CA SER A 217 -16.30 7.54 2.71
C SER A 217 -16.54 6.52 1.59
N GLU A 218 -15.66 5.53 1.44
CA GLU A 218 -15.62 4.60 0.30
C GLU A 218 -15.66 5.32 -1.05
N THR A 219 -14.77 6.31 -1.21
CA THR A 219 -14.61 7.08 -2.46
C THR A 219 -13.19 7.06 -2.97
N ILE A 220 -13.02 7.49 -4.21
CA ILE A 220 -11.73 7.75 -4.85
C ILE A 220 -11.68 9.24 -5.17
N LEU A 221 -10.75 9.95 -4.53
CA LEU A 221 -10.43 11.34 -4.80
C LEU A 221 -9.34 11.40 -5.88
N VAL A 222 -9.61 12.09 -6.98
CA VAL A 222 -8.64 12.29 -8.07
C VAL A 222 -8.05 13.68 -7.96
N LEU A 223 -6.73 13.75 -7.86
CA LEU A 223 -5.97 14.99 -7.86
C LEU A 223 -5.23 15.17 -9.18
N SER A 224 -5.12 16.41 -9.66
CA SER A 224 -4.31 16.79 -10.80
C SER A 224 -3.24 17.80 -10.40
N LYS A 225 -2.03 17.63 -10.91
CA LYS A 225 -0.93 18.59 -10.74
C LYS A 225 -1.02 19.66 -11.84
N LYS A 226 -1.30 20.91 -11.46
CA LYS A 226 -1.31 22.08 -12.34
C LYS A 226 -0.37 23.14 -11.79
N HIS A 227 0.53 23.64 -12.64
CA HIS A 227 1.50 24.67 -12.25
C HIS A 227 2.28 24.30 -10.97
N GLY A 228 2.65 23.03 -10.83
CA GLY A 228 3.39 22.51 -9.67
C GLY A 228 2.55 22.26 -8.41
N ARG A 229 1.23 22.46 -8.44
CA ARG A 229 0.33 22.25 -7.30
C ARG A 229 -0.71 21.19 -7.58
N TRP A 230 -1.01 20.37 -6.57
CA TRP A 230 -2.06 19.38 -6.62
C TRP A 230 -3.43 20.00 -6.32
N GLU A 231 -4.45 19.60 -7.07
CA GLU A 231 -5.83 20.09 -6.92
C GLU A 231 -6.81 18.92 -7.09
N PRO A 232 -7.87 18.80 -6.27
CA PRO A 232 -8.92 17.82 -6.52
C PRO A 232 -9.70 18.16 -7.80
N ILE A 233 -9.94 17.16 -8.65
CA ILE A 233 -10.65 17.32 -9.95
C ILE A 233 -11.87 16.41 -10.10
N GLN A 234 -12.00 15.40 -9.24
CA GLN A 234 -13.10 14.46 -9.23
C GLN A 234 -13.12 13.72 -7.89
N GLU A 235 -14.32 13.38 -7.42
CA GLU A 235 -14.56 12.36 -6.41
C GLU A 235 -15.61 11.40 -6.98
N VAL A 236 -15.40 10.09 -6.82
CA VAL A 236 -16.36 9.04 -7.22
C VAL A 236 -16.46 7.98 -6.15
N ASP A 237 -17.62 7.33 -6.01
CA ASP A 237 -17.74 6.14 -5.17
C ASP A 237 -16.77 5.06 -5.66
N SER A 238 -16.10 4.37 -4.74
CA SER A 238 -15.22 3.24 -5.07
C SER A 238 -15.99 2.03 -5.59
N LEU A 239 -17.24 1.88 -5.14
CA LEU A 239 -18.20 0.88 -5.61
C LEU A 239 -19.62 1.50 -5.64
N PRO A 240 -20.07 2.01 -6.80
CA PRO A 240 -21.36 2.68 -6.90
C PRO A 240 -22.55 1.79 -6.53
N ARG A 241 -23.52 2.35 -5.80
CA ARG A 241 -24.78 1.70 -5.36
C ARG A 241 -24.63 0.56 -4.36
N ALA A 242 -23.43 0.32 -3.83
CA ALA A 242 -23.24 -0.61 -2.72
C ALA A 242 -23.55 0.07 -1.37
N THR A 243 -23.94 -0.76 -0.40
CA THR A 243 -23.99 -0.34 1.01
C THR A 243 -22.57 -0.09 1.49
N LYS A 244 -22.30 1.08 2.06
CA LYS A 244 -20.98 1.46 2.57
C LYS A 244 -20.72 0.80 3.93
N GLY A 245 -19.48 0.34 4.13
CA GLY A 245 -18.99 -0.23 5.39
C GLY A 245 -17.72 0.43 5.91
N GLU A 246 -17.35 1.61 5.37
CA GLU A 246 -16.16 2.39 5.73
C GLU A 246 -14.85 1.60 5.52
N ALA A 247 -14.77 0.84 4.44
CA ALA A 247 -13.79 -0.24 4.31
C ALA A 247 -13.06 -0.32 2.97
N VAL A 248 -12.86 0.78 2.24
CA VAL A 248 -11.92 0.79 1.11
C VAL A 248 -10.48 0.53 1.60
N ALA A 249 -9.66 -0.17 0.82
CA ALA A 249 -8.28 -0.51 1.20
C ALA A 249 -7.21 -0.16 0.15
N ALA A 250 -6.89 -1.07 -0.76
CA ALA A 250 -5.77 -0.91 -1.69
C ALA A 250 -6.25 -0.28 -3.00
N ILE A 251 -5.36 0.46 -3.66
CA ILE A 251 -5.59 1.13 -4.94
C ILE A 251 -4.37 0.95 -5.83
N LYS A 252 -4.55 0.43 -7.06
CA LYS A 252 -3.44 0.14 -7.99
C LYS A 252 -3.84 0.44 -9.44
N ILE A 253 -2.89 0.93 -10.23
CA ILE A 253 -3.06 1.21 -11.66
C ILE A 253 -2.47 0.05 -12.45
N SER A 254 -3.11 -0.35 -13.55
CA SER A 254 -2.53 -1.30 -14.50
C SER A 254 -1.20 -0.77 -15.08
N PRO A 255 -0.23 -1.63 -15.41
CA PRO A 255 1.07 -1.16 -15.93
C PRO A 255 0.99 -0.34 -17.22
N ASP A 256 -0.09 -0.44 -18.00
CA ASP A 256 -0.34 0.37 -19.19
C ASP A 256 -1.03 1.72 -18.89
N GLY A 257 -1.40 1.98 -17.64
CA GLY A 257 -2.04 3.21 -17.20
C GLY A 257 -3.52 3.37 -17.60
N ARG A 258 -4.16 2.31 -18.12
CA ARG A 258 -5.54 2.39 -18.64
C ARG A 258 -6.62 2.10 -17.59
N PHE A 259 -6.30 1.31 -16.57
CA PHE A 259 -7.26 0.87 -15.57
C PHE A 259 -6.77 1.15 -14.15
N LEU A 260 -7.70 1.52 -13.29
CA LEU A 260 -7.50 1.65 -11.85
C LEU A 260 -8.34 0.61 -11.14
N TYR A 261 -7.75 -0.09 -10.18
CA TYR A 261 -8.40 -1.09 -9.36
C TYR A 261 -8.41 -0.65 -7.90
N VAL A 262 -9.51 -0.90 -7.19
CA VAL A 262 -9.67 -0.59 -5.76
C VAL A 262 -10.28 -1.78 -5.04
N SER A 263 -9.70 -2.20 -3.91
CA SER A 263 -10.31 -3.24 -3.08
C SER A 263 -11.28 -2.63 -2.06
N ASN A 264 -12.48 -3.20 -2.00
CA ASN A 264 -13.54 -2.82 -1.08
C ASN A 264 -13.76 -3.97 -0.09
N ARG A 265 -13.30 -3.80 1.15
CA ARG A 265 -13.20 -4.90 2.11
C ARG A 265 -14.57 -5.38 2.59
N HIS A 266 -15.50 -4.46 2.81
CA HIS A 266 -16.84 -4.80 3.32
C HIS A 266 -17.62 -5.64 2.31
N GLN A 267 -17.52 -5.31 1.03
CA GLN A 267 -18.23 -5.97 -0.07
C GLN A 267 -17.46 -7.17 -0.63
N SER A 268 -16.18 -7.33 -0.27
CA SER A 268 -15.28 -8.38 -0.77
C SER A 268 -15.18 -8.40 -2.30
N GLU A 269 -15.04 -7.19 -2.85
CA GLU A 269 -14.94 -6.96 -4.30
C GLU A 269 -13.77 -6.05 -4.64
N ILE A 270 -13.17 -6.29 -5.81
CA ILE A 270 -12.27 -5.34 -6.47
C ILE A 270 -13.05 -4.62 -7.55
N SER A 271 -13.18 -3.30 -7.39
CA SER A 271 -13.75 -2.42 -8.41
C SER A 271 -12.71 -2.04 -9.46
N CYS A 272 -13.15 -1.88 -10.69
CA CYS A 272 -12.34 -1.48 -11.83
C CYS A 272 -12.91 -0.21 -12.46
N PHE A 273 -12.01 0.73 -12.75
CA PHE A 273 -12.30 1.98 -13.41
C PHE A 273 -11.42 2.12 -14.64
N LYS A 274 -11.98 2.67 -15.72
CA LYS A 274 -11.20 3.14 -16.85
C LYS A 274 -10.68 4.54 -16.56
N ILE A 275 -9.40 4.77 -16.83
CA ILE A 275 -8.79 6.08 -16.76
C ILE A 275 -8.96 6.77 -18.12
N SER A 276 -9.66 7.90 -18.14
CA SER A 276 -9.81 8.72 -19.35
C SER A 276 -8.46 9.26 -19.80
N THR A 277 -8.07 8.99 -21.04
CA THR A 277 -6.82 9.50 -21.61
C THR A 277 -6.79 11.02 -21.77
N GLN A 278 -7.97 11.66 -21.88
CA GLN A 278 -8.08 13.10 -22.07
C GLN A 278 -8.12 13.88 -20.75
N SER A 279 -8.92 13.41 -19.79
CA SER A 279 -9.18 14.14 -18.54
C SER A 279 -8.51 13.54 -17.32
N GLN A 280 -7.96 12.32 -17.44
CA GLN A 280 -7.45 11.52 -16.31
C GLN A 280 -8.51 11.24 -15.23
N LYS A 281 -9.78 11.45 -15.55
CA LYS A 281 -10.91 11.11 -14.69
C LYS A 281 -11.25 9.63 -14.78
N LEU A 282 -11.90 9.13 -13.74
CA LEU A 282 -12.30 7.74 -13.59
C LEU A 282 -13.73 7.53 -14.07
N ASP A 283 -13.91 6.50 -14.89
CA ASP A 283 -15.21 5.94 -15.28
C ASP A 283 -15.33 4.52 -14.69
N PHE A 284 -16.32 4.27 -13.84
CA PHE A 284 -16.56 2.93 -13.29
C PHE A 284 -16.99 1.98 -14.41
N ILE A 285 -16.35 0.81 -14.53
CA ILE A 285 -16.65 -0.17 -15.58
C ILE A 285 -17.10 -1.53 -15.04
N GLY A 286 -16.84 -1.84 -13.77
CA GLY A 286 -17.34 -3.06 -13.13
C GLY A 286 -16.65 -3.37 -11.82
N SER A 287 -17.11 -4.42 -11.16
CA SER A 287 -16.51 -4.97 -9.94
C SER A 287 -16.54 -6.50 -9.98
N TYR A 288 -15.62 -7.12 -9.24
CA TYR A 288 -15.36 -8.55 -9.30
C TYR A 288 -15.17 -9.10 -7.88
N PRO A 289 -15.85 -10.20 -7.51
CA PRO A 289 -15.61 -10.87 -6.24
C PRO A 289 -14.14 -11.28 -6.08
N THR A 290 -13.61 -11.17 -4.86
CA THR A 290 -12.21 -11.54 -4.59
C THR A 290 -12.02 -13.02 -4.25
N GLU A 291 -13.08 -13.83 -4.39
CA GLU A 291 -13.09 -15.25 -4.06
C GLU A 291 -12.60 -15.51 -2.62
N GLY A 292 -13.06 -14.65 -1.71
CA GLY A 292 -12.74 -14.64 -0.28
C GLY A 292 -13.40 -13.44 0.40
N GLU A 293 -12.93 -13.10 1.60
CA GLU A 293 -13.50 -12.05 2.44
C GLU A 293 -12.45 -11.04 2.89
N PHE A 294 -12.84 -9.77 2.87
CA PHE A 294 -12.05 -8.65 3.40
C PHE A 294 -10.68 -8.47 2.68
N PRO A 295 -10.68 -8.22 1.35
CA PRO A 295 -9.47 -8.03 0.55
C PRO A 295 -8.68 -6.79 0.97
N ARG A 296 -7.66 -6.99 1.81
CA ARG A 296 -6.88 -5.89 2.42
C ARG A 296 -5.81 -5.34 1.48
N ASP A 297 -5.29 -6.17 0.58
CA ASP A 297 -4.39 -5.78 -0.50
C ASP A 297 -4.55 -6.72 -1.70
N PHE A 298 -4.04 -6.31 -2.84
CA PHE A 298 -3.92 -7.14 -4.03
C PHE A 298 -2.71 -6.71 -4.84
N LEU A 299 -2.12 -7.55 -5.66
CA LEU A 299 -1.01 -7.20 -6.56
C LEU A 299 -1.48 -7.25 -8.00
N ILE A 300 -1.01 -6.35 -8.86
CA ILE A 300 -1.06 -6.49 -10.32
C ILE A 300 0.36 -6.76 -10.82
N THR A 301 0.55 -7.80 -11.62
CA THR A 301 1.87 -8.12 -12.17
C THR A 301 2.35 -7.06 -13.15
N GLN A 302 3.66 -6.86 -13.26
CA GLN A 302 4.24 -5.83 -14.14
C GLN A 302 3.91 -6.01 -15.64
N ASP A 303 3.63 -7.24 -16.07
CA ASP A 303 3.16 -7.50 -17.44
C ASP A 303 1.65 -7.21 -17.64
N GLY A 304 0.94 -6.88 -16.57
CA GLY A 304 -0.49 -6.54 -16.54
C GLY A 304 -1.41 -7.71 -16.84
N ASN A 305 -0.93 -8.96 -16.75
CA ASN A 305 -1.71 -10.14 -17.08
C ASN A 305 -2.44 -10.74 -15.87
N TRP A 306 -1.95 -10.51 -14.65
CA TRP A 306 -2.43 -11.20 -13.47
C TRP A 306 -2.70 -10.22 -12.33
N LEU A 307 -3.74 -10.54 -11.56
CA LEU A 307 -4.03 -9.92 -10.28
C LEU A 307 -4.08 -11.02 -9.20
N VAL A 308 -3.49 -10.78 -8.04
CA VAL A 308 -3.61 -11.69 -6.88
C VAL A 308 -4.18 -10.92 -5.71
N ALA A 309 -5.30 -11.36 -5.15
CA ALA A 309 -5.95 -10.74 -3.98
C ALA A 309 -5.52 -11.44 -2.68
N ALA A 310 -5.29 -10.67 -1.63
CA ALA A 310 -5.09 -11.15 -0.26
C ALA A 310 -6.34 -10.89 0.58
N ASN A 311 -7.09 -11.96 0.87
CA ASN A 311 -8.33 -11.90 1.62
C ASN A 311 -8.07 -12.21 3.10
N GLN A 312 -8.18 -11.18 3.93
CA GLN A 312 -7.76 -11.25 5.33
C GLN A 312 -8.62 -12.19 6.15
N TYR A 313 -9.96 -12.13 6.02
CA TYR A 313 -10.87 -12.82 6.94
C TYR A 313 -11.21 -14.25 6.51
N SER A 314 -11.12 -14.54 5.21
CA SER A 314 -11.27 -15.90 4.68
C SER A 314 -9.96 -16.69 4.63
N ASN A 315 -8.83 -16.09 5.04
CA ASN A 315 -7.52 -16.73 5.10
C ASN A 315 -7.08 -17.35 3.76
N ASN A 316 -7.16 -16.59 2.67
CA ASN A 316 -6.71 -17.08 1.37
C ASN A 316 -6.14 -16.00 0.45
N LEU A 317 -5.27 -16.44 -0.45
CA LEU A 317 -4.90 -15.74 -1.67
C LEU A 317 -5.77 -16.25 -2.83
N ALA A 318 -6.17 -15.39 -3.75
CA ALA A 318 -6.89 -15.77 -4.96
C ALA A 318 -6.29 -15.09 -6.20
N SER A 319 -6.08 -15.85 -7.27
CA SER A 319 -5.45 -15.36 -8.51
C SER A 319 -6.46 -15.19 -9.65
N PHE A 320 -6.31 -14.10 -10.39
CA PHE A 320 -7.19 -13.68 -11.47
C PHE A 320 -6.37 -13.33 -12.71
N LYS A 321 -6.88 -13.72 -13.88
CA LYS A 321 -6.41 -13.19 -15.15
C LYS A 321 -7.06 -11.84 -15.40
N ILE A 322 -6.26 -10.87 -15.83
CA ILE A 322 -6.75 -9.56 -16.29
C ILE A 322 -7.00 -9.64 -17.79
N ASP A 323 -8.22 -9.34 -18.22
CA ASP A 323 -8.47 -9.01 -19.61
C ASP A 323 -7.95 -7.61 -19.90
N LYS A 324 -6.95 -7.52 -20.77
CA LYS A 324 -6.25 -6.26 -21.03
C LYS A 324 -7.12 -5.24 -21.74
N ASP A 325 -8.14 -5.63 -22.50
CA ASP A 325 -8.91 -4.67 -23.28
C ASP A 325 -10.02 -4.02 -22.48
N SER A 326 -10.61 -4.78 -21.56
CA SER A 326 -11.74 -4.36 -20.71
C SER A 326 -11.36 -4.07 -19.26
N GLY A 327 -10.22 -4.56 -18.77
CA GLY A 327 -9.85 -4.51 -17.35
C GLY A 327 -10.58 -5.54 -16.49
N ALA A 328 -11.33 -6.47 -17.09
CA ALA A 328 -12.09 -7.46 -16.35
C ALA A 328 -11.21 -8.52 -15.67
N LEU A 329 -11.66 -8.99 -14.50
CA LEU A 329 -10.96 -10.02 -13.73
C LEU A 329 -11.66 -11.37 -13.91
N TYR A 330 -10.88 -12.39 -14.25
CA TYR A 330 -11.36 -13.77 -14.42
C TYR A 330 -10.64 -14.68 -13.43
N TYR A 331 -11.39 -15.25 -12.48
CA TYR A 331 -10.81 -16.16 -11.50
C TYR A 331 -10.15 -17.37 -12.18
N THR A 332 -8.90 -17.64 -11.80
CA THR A 332 -8.09 -18.72 -12.38
C THR A 332 -8.40 -20.09 -11.79
N GLN A 333 -9.30 -20.17 -10.80
CA GLN A 333 -9.49 -21.34 -9.95
C GLN A 333 -8.27 -21.69 -9.10
N SER A 334 -7.28 -20.79 -9.01
CA SER A 334 -6.15 -20.91 -8.10
C SER A 334 -6.38 -20.08 -6.84
N SER A 335 -6.50 -20.77 -5.71
CA SER A 335 -6.51 -20.18 -4.38
C SER A 335 -5.59 -20.96 -3.44
N LEU A 336 -5.05 -20.27 -2.45
CA LEU A 336 -4.07 -20.81 -1.51
C LEU A 336 -4.43 -20.34 -0.09
N THR A 337 -4.62 -21.29 0.83
CA THR A 337 -4.93 -20.99 2.22
C THR A 337 -3.72 -20.43 2.94
N LEU A 338 -3.87 -19.26 3.54
CA LEU A 338 -2.85 -18.58 4.35
C LEU A 338 -3.60 -17.75 5.39
N ASP A 339 -3.23 -17.82 6.66
CA ASP A 339 -3.92 -17.07 7.71
C ASP A 339 -3.62 -15.57 7.63
N ALA A 340 -4.69 -14.76 7.62
CA ALA A 340 -4.70 -13.30 7.63
C ALA A 340 -3.67 -12.62 6.69
N PRO A 341 -3.65 -12.91 5.38
CA PRO A 341 -2.78 -12.24 4.42
C PRO A 341 -3.31 -10.82 4.21
N VAL A 342 -2.40 -9.85 4.25
CA VAL A 342 -2.77 -8.42 4.25
C VAL A 342 -1.89 -7.53 3.37
N CYS A 343 -0.81 -8.06 2.81
CA CYS A 343 0.03 -7.35 1.84
C CYS A 343 0.70 -8.33 0.87
N ILE A 344 0.83 -7.94 -0.40
CA ILE A 344 1.52 -8.71 -1.45
C ILE A 344 2.53 -7.83 -2.17
N SER A 345 3.78 -8.32 -2.32
CA SER A 345 4.85 -7.66 -3.10
C SER A 345 5.62 -8.67 -3.96
N ASP A 346 5.95 -8.31 -5.20
CA ASP A 346 6.72 -9.13 -6.15
C ASP A 346 8.23 -8.83 -6.22
#